data_AF-A0A950AYG6-F1
#
_entry.id   AF-A0A950AYG6-F1
#
_cell.length_a   1.000
_cell.length_b   1.000
_cell.length_c   1.000
_cell.angle_alpha   90.00
_cell.angle_beta   90.00
_cell.angle_gamma   90.00
#
_symmetry.space_group_name_H-M   'P 1'
#
loop_
_entity.id
_entity.type
_entity.pdbx_description
1 polymer ?
#
loop_
_entity_poly.entity_id
_entity_poly.type
_entity_poly.pdbx_seq_one_letter_code
_entity_poly.pdbx_strand_id
1 'polypeptide(L)'
;MNASVHRRLNRRKRRILRRLEHQPGVERTEPMMAASDIHYEIAERVRGIAPGGIGAIHLLARRVGLVRDIDESLHLLNRHLPYHESDHVLNLAYNLLAGGSRLEHLEVRRNDEVFLDALG
;
A
#
# COMPACT_ATOMS: atom_id res chain seq x y z
N MET A 1 -27.23 -13.46 -5.09
CA MET A 1 -25.83 -13.09 -5.40
C MET A 1 -25.17 -14.28 -6.11
N ASN A 2 -24.55 -14.09 -7.28
CA ASN A 2 -24.04 -15.21 -8.10
C ASN A 2 -22.85 -15.94 -7.43
N ALA A 3 -22.81 -17.28 -7.51
CA ALA A 3 -21.75 -18.11 -6.91
C ALA A 3 -20.33 -17.74 -7.39
N SER A 4 -20.20 -17.25 -8.62
CA SER A 4 -18.94 -16.72 -9.16
C SER A 4 -18.44 -15.48 -8.41
N VAL A 5 -19.34 -14.54 -8.08
CA VAL A 5 -19.02 -13.33 -7.32
C VAL A 5 -18.59 -13.68 -5.90
N HIS A 6 -19.32 -14.60 -5.25
CA HIS A 6 -18.98 -15.06 -3.90
C HIS A 6 -17.59 -15.72 -3.85
N ARG A 7 -17.27 -16.57 -4.84
CA ARG A 7 -15.93 -17.16 -4.98
C ARG A 7 -14.83 -16.11 -5.15
N ARG A 8 -15.07 -15.06 -5.94
CA ARG A 8 -14.11 -13.96 -6.14
C ARG A 8 -13.86 -13.17 -4.86
N LEU A 9 -14.92 -12.82 -4.14
CA LEU A 9 -14.82 -12.11 -2.85
C LEU A 9 -14.07 -12.94 -1.79
N ASN A 10 -14.37 -14.23 -1.69
CA ASN A 10 -13.67 -15.12 -0.75
C ASN A 10 -12.18 -15.25 -1.09
N ARG A 11 -11.81 -15.31 -2.38
CA ARG A 11 -10.41 -15.31 -2.79
C ARG A 11 -9.69 -14.03 -2.39
N ARG A 12 -10.31 -12.86 -2.60
CA ARG A 12 -9.79 -11.55 -2.17
C ARG A 12 -9.58 -11.50 -0.65
N LYS A 13 -10.58 -11.90 0.13
CA LYS A 13 -10.50 -11.98 1.60
C LYS A 13 -9.34 -12.86 2.05
N ARG A 14 -9.16 -14.04 1.44
CA ARG A 14 -8.03 -14.94 1.75
C ARG A 14 -6.65 -14.37 1.38
N ARG A 15 -6.55 -13.49 0.38
CA ARG A 15 -5.27 -12.83 0.04
C ARG A 15 -4.95 -11.72 1.03
N ILE A 16 -5.94 -10.90 1.38
CA ILE A 16 -5.80 -9.88 2.44
C ILE A 16 -5.40 -10.54 3.77
N LEU A 17 -6.12 -11.58 4.20
CA LEU A 17 -5.81 -12.27 5.47
C LEU A 17 -4.38 -12.86 5.48
N ARG A 18 -3.89 -13.38 4.35
CA ARG A 18 -2.49 -13.82 4.23
C ARG A 18 -1.49 -12.67 4.33
N ARG A 19 -1.81 -11.49 3.80
CA ARG A 19 -0.97 -10.27 3.94
C ARG A 19 -0.99 -9.71 5.38
N LEU A 20 -2.10 -9.89 6.11
CA LEU A 20 -2.28 -9.42 7.49
C LEU A 20 -1.79 -10.42 8.54
N GLU A 21 -1.38 -11.61 8.14
CA GLU A 21 -0.86 -12.63 9.05
C GLU A 21 0.35 -12.05 9.80
N HIS A 22 0.35 -12.14 11.13
CA HIS A 22 1.37 -11.54 12.01
C HIS A 22 2.67 -12.35 11.97
N GLN A 23 3.31 -12.40 10.81
CA GLN A 23 4.67 -12.90 10.65
C GLN A 23 5.56 -11.71 10.30
N PRO A 24 6.56 -11.38 11.15
CA PRO A 24 7.55 -10.38 10.80
C PRO A 24 8.19 -10.81 9.47
N GLY A 25 8.12 -9.94 8.47
CA GLY A 25 8.80 -10.18 7.20
C GLY A 25 10.32 -10.25 7.41
N VAL A 26 11.03 -10.70 6.39
CA VAL A 26 12.50 -10.67 6.39
C VAL A 26 12.96 -9.21 6.40
N GLU A 27 14.08 -8.95 7.05
CA GLU A 27 14.70 -7.63 7.08
C GLU A 27 15.04 -7.17 5.67
N ARG A 28 14.65 -5.95 5.32
CA ARG A 28 14.82 -5.42 3.96
C ARG A 28 15.78 -4.24 3.98
N THR A 29 16.66 -4.19 2.98
CA THR A 29 17.54 -3.05 2.72
C THR A 29 16.83 -1.92 1.96
N GLU A 30 15.63 -2.18 1.45
CA GLU A 30 14.83 -1.23 0.68
C GLU A 30 13.40 -1.15 1.26
N PRO A 31 12.74 0.02 1.13
CA PRO A 31 11.35 0.20 1.55
C PRO A 31 10.41 -0.84 0.95
N MET A 32 9.36 -1.15 1.71
CA MET A 32 8.33 -2.09 1.29
C MET A 32 7.51 -1.56 0.13
N MET A 33 7.13 -0.27 0.18
CA MET A 33 6.40 0.41 -0.89
C MET A 33 7.34 0.70 -2.07
N ALA A 34 7.36 -0.21 -3.03
CA ALA A 34 8.27 -0.17 -4.17
C ALA A 34 7.64 0.37 -5.46
N ALA A 35 6.32 0.55 -5.55
CA ALA A 35 5.63 0.99 -6.76
C ALA A 35 5.98 0.17 -8.04
N SER A 36 6.31 -1.11 -7.89
CA SER A 36 7.07 -1.85 -8.91
C SER A 36 6.26 -2.38 -10.11
N ASP A 37 4.94 -2.19 -10.17
CA ASP A 37 4.13 -2.77 -11.26
C ASP A 37 2.82 -1.99 -11.56
N ILE A 38 2.86 -0.65 -11.48
CA ILE A 38 1.66 0.18 -11.65
C ILE A 38 1.39 0.44 -13.14
N HIS A 39 0.63 -0.46 -13.76
CA HIS A 39 0.11 -0.28 -15.12
C HIS A 39 -1.19 0.52 -15.11
N TYR A 40 -1.11 1.79 -15.50
CA TYR A 40 -2.30 2.60 -15.80
C TYR A 40 -2.78 2.30 -17.23
N GLU A 41 -3.68 1.33 -17.38
CA GLU A 41 -4.38 1.04 -18.64
C GLU A 41 -5.85 1.47 -18.59
N ILE A 42 -6.37 2.04 -19.68
CA ILE A 42 -7.81 2.28 -19.88
C ILE A 42 -8.45 0.95 -20.33
N ALA A 43 -8.90 0.13 -19.38
CA ALA A 43 -9.47 -1.19 -19.68
C ALA A 43 -10.93 -1.36 -19.20
N GLU A 44 -11.78 -2.02 -19.98
CA GLU A 44 -13.24 -2.22 -19.73
C GLU A 44 -13.60 -2.91 -18.39
N ARG A 45 -12.65 -3.54 -17.68
CA ARG A 45 -12.88 -4.25 -16.41
C ARG A 45 -11.96 -3.74 -15.30
N VAL A 46 -12.10 -2.47 -14.94
CA VAL A 46 -11.25 -1.79 -13.97
C VAL A 46 -11.47 -2.31 -12.55
N ARG A 47 -10.39 -2.71 -11.86
CA ARG A 47 -10.33 -2.71 -10.39
C ARG A 47 -10.01 -1.28 -9.97
N GLY A 48 -11.03 -0.47 -9.69
CA GLY A 48 -10.86 0.92 -9.28
C GLY A 48 -10.80 1.08 -7.76
N ILE A 49 -10.10 2.11 -7.30
CA ILE A 49 -10.15 2.63 -5.93
C ILE A 49 -10.54 4.10 -5.99
N ALA A 50 -11.26 4.57 -4.97
CA ALA A 50 -11.63 5.99 -4.87
C ALA A 50 -10.39 6.92 -4.99
N PRO A 51 -9.25 6.64 -4.31
CA PRO A 51 -8.01 7.37 -4.54
C PRO A 51 -7.17 6.76 -5.69
N GLY A 52 -7.72 6.69 -6.91
CA GLY A 52 -7.04 6.05 -8.06
C GLY A 52 -5.67 6.63 -8.42
N GLY A 53 -5.39 7.88 -8.01
CA GLY A 53 -4.10 8.55 -8.22
C GLY A 53 -3.01 8.19 -7.21
N ILE A 54 -3.28 7.35 -6.20
CA ILE A 54 -2.31 7.10 -5.13
C ILE A 54 -1.00 6.47 -5.64
N GLY A 55 -1.10 5.56 -6.62
CA GLY A 55 0.06 4.97 -7.28
C GLY A 55 0.93 6.02 -7.99
N ALA A 56 0.31 6.97 -8.70
CA ALA A 56 1.00 8.07 -9.36
C ALA A 56 1.66 9.02 -8.35
N ILE A 57 1.01 9.31 -7.23
CA ILE A 57 1.59 10.12 -6.14
C ILE A 57 2.80 9.40 -5.53
N HIS A 58 2.70 8.10 -5.31
CA HIS A 58 3.82 7.32 -4.79
C HIS A 58 4.98 7.24 -5.79
N LEU A 59 4.71 7.07 -7.08
CA LEU A 59 5.72 7.18 -8.13
C LEU A 59 6.38 8.57 -8.17
N LEU A 60 5.62 9.64 -7.98
CA LEU A 60 6.18 10.98 -7.87
C LEU A 60 7.12 11.09 -6.67
N ALA A 61 6.68 10.66 -5.49
CA ALA A 61 7.49 10.67 -4.26
C ALA A 61 8.82 9.91 -4.44
N ARG A 62 8.80 8.76 -5.13
CA ARG A 62 10.02 8.03 -5.48
C ARG A 62 10.91 8.83 -6.44
N ARG A 63 10.35 9.38 -7.51
CA ARG A 63 11.10 10.11 -8.54
C ARG A 63 11.75 11.40 -8.04
N VAL A 64 11.11 12.10 -7.11
CA VAL A 64 11.68 13.32 -6.52
C VAL A 64 12.69 13.05 -5.40
N GLY A 65 12.91 11.79 -5.03
CA GLY A 65 13.84 11.41 -3.96
C GLY A 65 13.25 11.46 -2.54
N LEU A 66 11.98 11.86 -2.37
CA LEU A 66 11.35 12.05 -1.06
C LEU A 66 11.44 10.80 -0.17
N VAL A 67 11.27 9.61 -0.74
CA VAL A 67 11.36 8.34 0.01
C VAL A 67 12.75 8.17 0.63
N ARG A 68 13.80 8.37 -0.18
CA ARG A 68 15.19 8.27 0.27
C ARG A 68 15.50 9.36 1.29
N ASP A 69 15.10 10.59 1.03
CA ASP A 69 15.39 11.71 1.92
C ASP A 69 14.75 11.51 3.31
N ILE A 70 13.57 10.85 3.38
CA ILE A 70 12.95 10.46 4.66
C ILE A 70 13.79 9.40 5.37
N ASP A 71 14.19 8.32 4.68
CA ASP A 71 14.95 7.22 5.26
C ASP A 71 16.37 7.64 5.70
N GLU A 72 16.95 8.66 5.04
CA GLU A 72 18.23 9.27 5.45
C GLU A 72 18.07 10.25 6.62
N SER A 73 16.91 10.88 6.78
CA SER A 73 16.67 11.88 7.82
C SER A 73 16.09 11.29 9.12
N LEU A 74 15.43 10.13 9.04
CA LEU A 74 14.77 9.49 10.17
C LEU A 74 15.35 8.09 10.41
N HIS A 75 15.84 7.87 11.63
CA HIS A 75 16.34 6.57 12.09
C HIS A 75 15.66 6.22 13.43
N LEU A 76 14.39 5.86 13.34
CA LEU A 76 13.54 5.58 14.51
C LEU A 76 13.44 4.08 14.79
N LEU A 77 13.54 3.26 13.75
CA LEU A 77 13.45 1.81 13.85
C LEU A 77 14.82 1.21 14.09
N ASN A 78 14.93 0.32 15.08
CA ASN A 78 16.15 -0.46 15.31
C ASN A 78 16.37 -1.54 14.24
N ARG A 79 15.29 -2.00 13.59
CA ARG A 79 15.28 -3.06 12.59
C ARG A 79 14.17 -2.83 11.58
N HIS A 80 14.44 -3.09 10.30
CA HIS A 80 13.48 -2.87 9.20
C HIS A 80 12.76 -4.17 8.82
N LEU A 81 11.76 -4.56 9.60
CA LEU A 81 11.04 -5.84 9.49
C LEU A 81 9.53 -5.69 9.21
N PRO A 82 9.08 -5.64 7.95
CA PRO A 82 9.81 -5.38 6.71
C PRO A 82 9.80 -3.90 6.27
N TYR A 83 9.32 -3.00 7.13
CA TYR A 83 9.05 -1.59 6.79
C TYR A 83 10.18 -0.66 7.20
N HIS A 84 10.39 0.37 6.38
CA HIS A 84 11.27 1.51 6.63
C HIS A 84 10.49 2.70 7.20
N GLU A 85 11.20 3.71 7.70
CA GLU A 85 10.62 4.96 8.19
C GLU A 85 9.74 5.63 7.14
N SER A 86 10.19 5.68 5.89
CA SER A 86 9.43 6.21 4.77
C SER A 86 8.11 5.47 4.55
N ASP A 87 8.09 4.14 4.65
CA ASP A 87 6.84 3.36 4.52
C ASP A 87 5.80 3.81 5.56
N HIS A 88 6.23 4.05 6.81
CA HIS A 88 5.33 4.49 7.88
C HIS A 88 4.82 5.92 7.67
N VAL A 89 5.72 6.85 7.31
CA VAL A 89 5.37 8.25 7.04
C VAL A 89 4.41 8.33 5.85
N LEU A 90 4.72 7.63 4.77
CA LEU A 90 3.90 7.62 3.56
C LEU A 90 2.57 6.93 3.80
N ASN A 91 2.50 5.86 4.59
CA ASN A 91 1.22 5.23 4.92
C ASN A 91 0.26 6.21 5.63
N LEU A 92 0.78 7.04 6.54
CA LEU A 92 0.00 8.08 7.20
C LEU A 92 -0.42 9.19 6.22
N ALA A 93 0.49 9.68 5.40
CA ALA A 93 0.19 10.72 4.41
C ALA A 93 -0.83 10.24 3.37
N TYR A 94 -0.69 9.01 2.90
CA TYR A 94 -1.57 8.39 1.91
C TYR A 94 -2.95 8.10 2.47
N ASN A 95 -3.07 7.81 3.77
CA ASN A 95 -4.38 7.76 4.42
C ASN A 95 -5.12 9.10 4.30
N LEU A 96 -4.45 10.22 4.56
CA LEU A 96 -5.03 11.55 4.44
C LEU A 96 -5.41 11.87 2.98
N LEU A 97 -4.50 11.63 2.03
CA LEU A 97 -4.75 11.84 0.60
C LEU A 97 -5.88 10.95 0.07
N ALA A 98 -6.09 9.78 0.66
CA ALA A 98 -7.19 8.89 0.36
C ALA A 98 -8.53 9.27 1.04
N GLY A 99 -8.62 10.46 1.64
CA GLY A 99 -9.81 10.97 2.33
C GLY A 99 -9.96 10.48 3.77
N GLY A 100 -8.92 9.85 4.33
CA GLY A 100 -8.84 9.53 5.74
C GLY A 100 -8.64 10.78 6.58
N SER A 101 -9.11 10.76 7.83
CA SER A 101 -8.94 11.87 8.79
C SER A 101 -8.47 11.40 10.15
N ARG A 102 -8.33 10.08 10.33
CA ARG A 102 -7.97 9.43 11.59
C ARG A 102 -7.14 8.18 11.32
N LEU A 103 -6.41 7.71 12.33
CA LEU A 103 -5.53 6.54 12.20
C LEU A 103 -6.31 5.25 11.94
N GLU A 104 -7.51 5.11 12.49
CA GLU A 104 -8.35 3.93 12.32
C GLU A 104 -8.74 3.71 10.86
N HIS A 105 -8.74 4.78 10.04
CA HIS A 105 -9.03 4.67 8.61
C HIS A 105 -7.92 3.94 7.84
N LEU A 106 -6.73 3.76 8.44
CA LEU A 106 -5.70 2.86 7.90
C LEU A 106 -6.22 1.43 7.78
N GLU A 107 -7.13 0.99 8.65
CA GLU A 107 -7.69 -0.37 8.56
C GLU A 107 -8.53 -0.55 7.30
N VAL A 108 -9.20 0.51 6.83
CA VAL A 108 -9.91 0.49 5.54
C VAL A 108 -8.91 0.29 4.40
N ARG A 109 -7.74 0.92 4.48
CA ARG A 109 -6.68 0.81 3.46
C ARG A 109 -6.00 -0.56 3.47
N ARG A 110 -5.71 -1.09 4.66
CA ARG A 110 -5.13 -2.43 4.87
C ARG A 110 -6.04 -3.54 4.35
N ASN A 111 -7.35 -3.32 4.31
CA ASN A 111 -8.31 -4.29 3.77
C ASN A 111 -8.68 -4.02 2.29
N ASP A 112 -8.09 -3.02 1.65
CA ASP A 112 -8.33 -2.74 0.23
C ASP A 112 -7.20 -3.32 -0.62
N GLU A 113 -7.41 -4.54 -1.14
CA GLU A 113 -6.46 -5.20 -2.05
C GLU A 113 -5.94 -4.30 -3.18
N VAL A 114 -6.79 -3.46 -3.77
CA VAL A 114 -6.40 -2.65 -4.94
C VAL A 114 -5.56 -1.44 -4.51
N PHE A 115 -5.81 -0.91 -3.31
CA PHE A 115 -4.96 0.12 -2.71
C PHE A 115 -3.57 -0.44 -2.39
N LEU A 116 -3.50 -1.64 -1.82
CA LEU A 116 -2.23 -2.30 -1.54
C LEU A 116 -1.46 -2.61 -2.84
N ASP A 117 -2.14 -3.16 -3.83
CA ASP A 117 -1.55 -3.46 -5.14
C ASP A 117 -1.03 -2.18 -5.85
N ALA A 118 -1.57 -1.00 -5.53
CA ALA A 118 -1.13 0.28 -6.09
C ALA A 118 0.14 0.85 -5.42
N LEU A 119 0.58 0.32 -4.28
CA LEU A 119 1.76 0.79 -3.55
C LEU A 119 2.94 -0.19 -3.64
N GLY A 120 2.69 -1.47 -3.88
CA GLY A 120 3.71 -2.53 -3.98
C GLY A 120 3.32 -3.77 -3.20
#